data_AF-A0A2T4VJE7-F1
#
_entry.id   AF-A0A2T4VJE7-F1
#
_cell.length_a   1.000
_cell.length_b   1.000
_cell.length_c   1.000
_cell.angle_alpha   90.00
_cell.angle_beta   90.00
_cell.angle_gamma   90.00
#
_symmetry.space_group_name_H-M   'P 1'
#
loop_
_entity.id
_entity.type
_entity.pdbx_description
1 polymer ?
#
loop_
_entity_poly.entity_id
_entity_poly.type
_entity_poly.pdbx_seq_one_letter_code
_entity_poly.pdbx_strand_id
1 'polypeptide(L)'
;MRRFEFVEGTSAKFWMAEVQGNTFIVVYGRLGTDGQRKEKEFSDEEGARREYERKVAEKLREGYHEVSSEAPAAAPKGAKGAAAAAPKLSLPPRVRGGKPTAEQVTAAVAALTSLDALVGGRSWKVALQARVARRALRTLGGVDPARHSALEPVFTSLMAKVVAPRGEPRLPLWAAMELLSELDSSAFLRTLEQWKRAPAGAPAQAATGLLARQAEALGEPELALRMGALLEERPRAHGEGWEQRWSALRPHLEGHLVAGGSSLPAWLRSLDAGGDPRLAERLSRLGG
;
A
#
# COMPACT_ATOMS: atom_id res chain seq x y z
N MET A 1 22.07 -10.85 -9.50
CA MET A 1 22.14 -10.34 -8.11
C MET A 1 21.00 -10.84 -7.23
N ARG A 2 21.30 -11.37 -6.04
CA ARG A 2 20.30 -11.68 -4.98
C ARG A 2 20.11 -10.45 -4.09
N ARG A 3 18.86 -10.14 -3.72
CA ARG A 3 18.49 -8.93 -2.96
C ARG A 3 17.95 -9.29 -1.58
N PHE A 4 18.39 -8.52 -0.60
CA PHE A 4 18.04 -8.66 0.80
C PHE A 4 17.62 -7.30 1.35
N GLU A 5 16.54 -7.28 2.13
CA GLU A 5 15.98 -6.07 2.70
C GLU A 5 15.86 -6.19 4.22
N PHE A 6 16.13 -5.09 4.91
CA PHE A 6 16.02 -4.98 6.35
C PHE A 6 15.20 -3.75 6.69
N VAL A 7 14.12 -3.95 7.44
CA VAL A 7 13.22 -2.90 7.89
C VAL A 7 12.97 -3.07 9.38
N GLU A 8 13.58 -2.23 10.20
CA GLU A 8 13.34 -2.17 11.64
C GLU A 8 13.32 -0.70 12.10
N GLY A 9 12.22 -0.29 12.75
CA GLY A 9 12.03 1.09 13.21
C GLY A 9 12.12 2.11 12.07
N THR A 10 13.14 2.97 12.12
CA THR A 10 13.46 3.98 11.09
C THR A 10 14.52 3.52 10.08
N SER A 11 15.09 2.33 10.29
CA SER A 11 16.14 1.77 9.43
C SER A 11 15.54 0.89 8.35
N ALA A 12 15.42 1.45 7.14
CA ALA A 12 15.04 0.75 5.93
C ALA A 12 16.27 0.63 5.02
N LYS A 13 16.87 -0.56 4.91
CA LYS A 13 18.13 -0.81 4.21
C LYS A 13 17.98 -1.93 3.19
N PHE A 14 18.75 -1.86 2.12
CA PHE A 14 18.90 -2.96 1.17
C PHE A 14 20.37 -3.36 1.03
N TRP A 15 20.55 -4.64 0.74
CA TRP A 15 21.83 -5.25 0.44
C TRP A 15 21.62 -6.21 -0.73
N MET A 16 22.40 -6.03 -1.79
CA MET A 16 22.39 -6.89 -2.97
C MET A 16 23.78 -7.44 -3.17
N ALA A 17 23.86 -8.69 -3.58
CA ALA A 17 25.13 -9.34 -3.84
C ALA A 17 25.08 -10.27 -5.05
N GLU A 18 26.19 -10.33 -5.77
CA GLU A 18 26.48 -11.33 -6.78
C GLU A 18 27.96 -11.63 -6.88
N VAL A 19 28.27 -12.74 -7.57
CA VAL A 19 29.62 -13.13 -7.93
C VAL A 19 29.71 -13.15 -9.45
N GLN A 20 30.71 -12.49 -9.99
CA GLN A 20 31.06 -12.52 -11.42
C GLN A 20 32.52 -13.01 -11.53
N GLY A 21 32.70 -14.31 -11.85
CA GLY A 21 34.02 -14.94 -11.83
C GLY A 21 34.67 -14.86 -10.45
N ASN A 22 35.88 -14.31 -10.37
CA ASN A 22 36.59 -14.08 -9.11
C ASN A 22 36.22 -12.75 -8.41
N THR A 23 35.18 -12.05 -8.86
CA THR A 23 34.76 -10.76 -8.31
C THR A 23 33.47 -10.88 -7.53
N PHE A 24 33.50 -10.49 -6.25
CA PHE A 24 32.32 -10.33 -5.41
C PHE A 24 31.82 -8.88 -5.49
N ILE A 25 30.59 -8.70 -5.95
CA ILE A 25 29.96 -7.39 -6.14
C ILE A 25 28.85 -7.24 -5.12
N VAL A 26 28.88 -6.13 -4.39
CA VAL A 26 27.86 -5.75 -3.40
C VAL A 26 27.31 -4.38 -3.74
N VAL A 27 25.99 -4.22 -3.68
CA VAL A 27 25.33 -2.91 -3.68
C VAL A 27 24.50 -2.77 -2.42
N TYR A 28 24.78 -1.76 -1.61
CA TYR A 28 24.07 -1.57 -0.33
C TYR A 28 23.70 -0.11 -0.11
N GLY A 29 22.60 0.13 0.59
CA GLY A 29 22.13 1.49 0.80
C GLY A 29 20.88 1.54 1.67
N ARG A 30 20.41 2.77 1.87
CA ARG A 30 19.06 2.99 2.39
C ARG A 30 18.07 2.65 1.27
N LEU A 31 16.96 2.01 1.61
CA LEU A 31 15.88 1.79 0.64
C LEU A 31 15.46 3.13 0.03
N GLY A 32 15.36 3.17 -1.31
CA GLY A 32 15.04 4.40 -2.06
C GLY A 32 16.23 5.25 -2.52
N THR A 33 17.48 4.83 -2.26
CA THR A 33 18.68 5.46 -2.86
C THR A 33 19.35 4.53 -3.86
N ASP A 34 20.20 5.09 -4.74
CA ASP A 34 21.04 4.28 -5.66
C ASP A 34 22.03 3.37 -4.92
N GLY A 35 22.21 3.61 -3.62
CA GLY A 35 23.15 2.87 -2.77
C GLY A 35 24.61 3.12 -3.14
N GLN A 36 25.47 2.28 -2.60
CA GLN A 36 26.90 2.25 -2.87
C GLN A 36 27.25 0.89 -3.43
N ARG A 37 27.93 0.89 -4.58
CA ARG A 37 28.48 -0.30 -5.21
C ARG A 37 29.92 -0.50 -4.73
N LYS A 38 30.24 -1.70 -4.26
CA LYS A 38 31.58 -2.13 -3.93
C LYS A 38 31.87 -3.45 -4.61
N GLU A 39 33.09 -3.58 -5.11
CA GLU A 39 33.60 -4.80 -5.70
C GLU A 39 34.82 -5.24 -4.93
N LYS A 40 34.99 -6.55 -4.83
CA LYS A 40 36.16 -7.16 -4.22
C LYS A 40 36.60 -8.33 -5.08
N GLU A 41 37.79 -8.20 -5.65
CA GLU A 41 38.43 -9.27 -6.42
C GLU A 41 39.13 -10.27 -5.48
N PHE A 42 39.10 -11.53 -5.88
CA PHE A 42 39.73 -12.66 -5.20
C PHE A 42 40.72 -13.36 -6.12
N SER A 43 41.60 -14.18 -5.55
CA SER A 43 42.57 -14.99 -6.29
C SER A 43 41.92 -16.04 -7.19
N ASP A 44 40.75 -16.53 -6.80
CA ASP A 44 39.98 -17.56 -7.49
C ASP A 44 38.47 -17.34 -7.34
N GLU A 45 37.69 -17.98 -8.21
CA GLU A 45 36.23 -17.95 -8.19
C GLU A 45 35.67 -18.61 -6.91
N GLU A 46 36.33 -19.66 -6.41
CA GLU A 46 35.92 -20.33 -5.17
C GLU A 46 35.99 -19.38 -3.96
N GLY A 47 37.02 -18.54 -3.85
CA GLY A 47 37.18 -17.55 -2.80
C GLY A 47 36.08 -16.49 -2.82
N ALA A 48 35.72 -15.99 -4.01
CA ALA A 48 34.62 -15.05 -4.17
C ALA A 48 33.27 -15.66 -3.77
N ARG A 49 33.03 -16.92 -4.12
CA ARG A 49 31.81 -17.64 -3.76
C ARG A 49 31.71 -17.94 -2.27
N ARG A 50 32.80 -18.36 -1.63
CA ARG A 50 32.84 -18.57 -0.17
C ARG A 50 32.54 -17.29 0.60
N GLU A 51 33.10 -16.15 0.16
CA GLU A 51 32.80 -14.85 0.75
C GLU A 51 31.32 -14.48 0.59
N TYR A 52 30.78 -14.69 -0.61
CA TYR A 52 29.38 -14.44 -0.93
C TYR A 52 28.44 -15.23 -0.02
N GLU A 53 28.63 -16.54 0.10
CA GLU A 53 27.78 -17.41 0.93
C GLU A 53 27.89 -17.04 2.42
N ARG A 54 29.11 -16.73 2.89
CA ARG A 54 29.34 -16.23 4.26
C ARG A 54 28.55 -14.96 4.54
N LYS A 55 28.60 -13.97 3.62
CA LYS A 55 27.90 -12.70 3.79
C LYS A 55 26.39 -12.83 3.72
N VAL A 56 25.87 -13.73 2.88
CA VAL A 56 24.45 -14.05 2.85
C VAL A 56 24.00 -14.62 4.20
N ALA A 57 24.71 -15.60 4.75
CA ALA A 57 24.37 -16.20 6.05
C ALA A 57 24.43 -15.19 7.21
N GLU A 58 25.41 -14.27 7.18
CA GLU A 58 25.52 -13.16 8.14
C GLU A 58 24.31 -12.22 8.05
N LYS A 59 23.92 -11.78 6.84
CA LYS A 59 22.78 -10.87 6.66
C LYS A 59 21.45 -11.50 7.04
N LEU A 60 21.25 -12.78 6.74
CA LEU A 60 20.06 -13.51 7.19
C LEU A 60 19.99 -13.60 8.73
N ARG A 61 21.13 -13.78 9.41
CA ARG A 61 21.20 -13.80 10.88
C ARG A 61 20.94 -12.41 11.49
N GLU A 62 21.35 -11.35 10.80
CA GLU A 62 21.06 -9.95 11.19
C GLU A 62 19.58 -9.55 10.97
N GLY A 63 18.74 -10.45 10.43
CA GLY A 63 17.32 -10.20 10.22
C GLY A 63 16.99 -9.60 8.84
N TYR A 64 17.91 -9.64 7.88
CA TYR A 64 17.57 -9.32 6.50
C TYR A 64 16.71 -10.45 5.91
N HIS A 65 15.72 -10.08 5.11
CA HIS A 65 14.87 -11.02 4.39
C HIS A 65 15.22 -11.00 2.91
N GLU A 66 15.36 -12.18 2.32
CA GLU A 66 15.61 -12.32 0.90
C GLU A 66 14.35 -12.02 0.09
N VAL A 67 14.48 -11.17 -0.92
CA VAL A 67 13.42 -10.82 -1.86
C VAL A 67 13.85 -11.33 -3.23
N SER A 68 13.15 -12.35 -3.75
CA SER A 68 13.49 -12.95 -5.04
C SER A 68 13.19 -11.98 -6.17
N SER A 69 14.22 -11.40 -6.78
CA SER A 69 14.11 -10.78 -8.09
C SER A 69 14.27 -11.86 -9.16
N GLU A 70 13.18 -12.31 -9.75
CA GLU A 70 13.25 -13.11 -10.97
C GLU A 70 13.63 -12.16 -12.11
N ALA A 71 14.84 -12.32 -12.64
CA ALA A 71 15.36 -11.57 -13.79
C ALA A 71 15.50 -12.53 -14.98
N PRO A 72 15.13 -12.15 -16.21
CA PRO A 72 15.75 -12.72 -17.39
C PRO A 72 17.00 -11.90 -17.75
N ALA A 73 18.11 -12.61 -17.87
CA ALA A 73 19.35 -12.09 -18.44
C ALA A 73 19.20 -11.88 -19.96
N ALA A 74 19.64 -10.72 -20.45
CA ALA A 74 20.33 -10.57 -21.73
C ALA A 74 20.97 -9.18 -21.80
N ALA A 75 22.30 -9.13 -21.90
CA ALA A 75 23.02 -7.91 -22.28
C ALA A 75 22.83 -7.64 -23.78
N PRO A 76 22.83 -6.36 -24.18
CA PRO A 76 23.85 -5.96 -25.14
C PRO A 76 24.69 -4.78 -24.62
N LYS A 77 25.98 -4.83 -24.97
CA LYS A 77 26.95 -3.77 -24.74
C LYS A 77 26.57 -2.52 -25.54
N GLY A 78 26.67 -1.37 -24.87
CA GLY A 78 26.92 -0.08 -25.51
C GLY A 78 25.71 0.81 -25.73
N ALA A 79 25.39 1.65 -24.75
CA ALA A 79 24.94 3.03 -24.96
C ALA A 79 25.05 3.80 -23.65
N LYS A 80 25.90 4.82 -23.64
CA LYS A 80 26.06 5.79 -22.56
C LYS A 80 24.82 6.71 -22.61
N GLY A 81 23.99 6.68 -21.57
CA GLY A 81 22.87 7.62 -21.42
C GLY A 81 21.48 6.99 -21.40
N ALA A 82 21.18 6.21 -20.37
CA ALA A 82 19.84 6.08 -19.82
C ALA A 82 20.02 5.66 -18.36
N ALA A 83 19.53 6.47 -17.41
CA ALA A 83 19.48 6.07 -16.01
C ALA A 83 18.68 4.77 -15.94
N ALA A 84 19.36 3.66 -15.66
CA ALA A 84 18.73 2.37 -15.43
C ALA A 84 17.78 2.56 -14.25
N ALA A 85 16.48 2.54 -14.53
CA ALA A 85 15.44 2.68 -13.54
C ALA A 85 15.70 1.67 -12.42
N ALA A 86 15.92 2.16 -11.21
CA ALA A 86 16.04 1.32 -10.03
C ALA A 86 14.84 0.36 -9.98
N PRO A 87 15.05 -0.94 -9.67
CA PRO A 87 13.96 -1.91 -9.65
C PRO A 87 12.85 -1.45 -8.71
N LYS A 88 11.61 -1.39 -9.22
CA LYS A 88 10.42 -0.98 -8.46
C LYS A 88 10.27 -1.88 -7.24
N LEU A 89 10.25 -1.30 -6.04
CA LEU A 89 10.02 -2.03 -4.79
C LEU A 89 8.61 -2.64 -4.81
N SER A 90 8.51 -3.96 -4.89
CA SER A 90 7.22 -4.66 -4.84
C SER A 90 6.60 -4.51 -3.46
N LEU A 91 5.37 -3.99 -3.38
CA LEU A 91 4.63 -3.91 -2.13
C LEU A 91 4.32 -5.31 -1.56
N PRO A 92 4.49 -5.53 -0.25
CA PRO A 92 4.03 -6.78 0.39
C PRO A 92 2.53 -6.97 0.15
N PRO A 93 2.03 -8.21 -0.01
CA PRO A 93 0.60 -8.45 -0.23
C PRO A 93 -0.21 -7.98 0.99
N ARG A 94 -1.26 -7.19 0.74
CA ARG A 94 -2.18 -6.71 1.80
C ARG A 94 -3.18 -7.77 2.21
N VAL A 95 -3.60 -8.59 1.25
CA VAL A 95 -4.62 -9.62 1.38
C VAL A 95 -3.98 -11.00 1.27
N ARG A 96 -4.58 -12.00 1.90
CA ARG A 96 -4.04 -13.38 1.93
C ARG A 96 -4.03 -14.05 0.55
N GLY A 97 -4.83 -13.56 -0.40
CA GLY A 97 -5.11 -14.25 -1.65
C GLY A 97 -5.95 -15.51 -1.44
N GLY A 98 -6.27 -16.19 -2.54
CA GLY A 98 -7.05 -17.43 -2.53
C GLY A 98 -8.45 -17.27 -3.14
N LYS A 99 -9.08 -18.41 -3.47
CA LYS A 99 -10.46 -18.44 -3.97
C LYS A 99 -11.43 -18.52 -2.78
N PRO A 100 -12.38 -17.59 -2.64
CA PRO A 100 -13.36 -17.64 -1.56
C PRO A 100 -14.31 -18.83 -1.75
N THR A 101 -14.78 -19.42 -0.65
CA THR A 101 -15.86 -20.41 -0.68
C THR A 101 -17.23 -19.73 -0.81
N ALA A 102 -18.23 -20.45 -1.31
CA ALA A 102 -19.60 -19.92 -1.41
C ALA A 102 -20.17 -19.52 -0.04
N GLU A 103 -19.83 -20.24 1.03
CA GLU A 103 -20.20 -19.91 2.41
C GLU A 103 -19.58 -18.59 2.87
N GLN A 104 -18.30 -18.36 2.57
CA GLN A 104 -17.62 -17.11 2.90
C GLN A 104 -18.24 -15.92 2.16
N VAL A 105 -18.54 -16.07 0.88
CA VAL A 105 -19.24 -15.05 0.09
C VAL A 105 -20.61 -14.76 0.70
N THR A 106 -21.38 -15.79 1.05
CA THR A 106 -22.70 -15.64 1.68
C THR A 106 -22.62 -14.90 3.02
N ALA A 107 -21.65 -15.26 3.87
CA ALA A 107 -21.41 -14.58 5.15
C ALA A 107 -21.02 -13.10 4.96
N ALA A 108 -20.19 -12.79 3.96
CA ALA A 108 -19.81 -11.43 3.63
C ALA A 108 -21.00 -10.59 3.13
N VAL A 109 -21.84 -11.14 2.24
CA VAL A 109 -23.07 -10.49 1.78
C VAL A 109 -24.01 -10.20 2.95
N ALA A 110 -24.24 -11.19 3.84
CA ALA A 110 -25.09 -11.00 5.01
C ALA A 110 -24.57 -9.92 5.97
N ALA A 111 -23.25 -9.89 6.20
CA ALA A 111 -22.61 -8.91 7.06
C ALA A 111 -22.68 -7.49 6.48
N LEU A 112 -22.45 -7.33 5.17
CA LEU A 112 -22.59 -6.06 4.45
C LEU A 112 -24.04 -5.58 4.41
N THR A 113 -24.99 -6.48 4.18
CA THR A 113 -26.44 -6.15 4.16
C THR A 113 -26.90 -5.65 5.52
N SER A 114 -26.43 -6.32 6.59
CA SER A 114 -26.70 -5.89 7.96
C SER A 114 -26.06 -4.53 8.29
N LEU A 115 -24.86 -4.23 7.74
CA LEU A 115 -24.26 -2.90 7.85
C LEU A 115 -25.10 -1.86 7.13
N ASP A 116 -25.46 -2.15 5.88
CA ASP A 116 -26.22 -1.25 4.99
C ASP A 116 -27.55 -0.81 5.62
N ALA A 117 -28.27 -1.75 6.23
CA ALA A 117 -29.50 -1.50 6.97
C ALA A 117 -29.31 -0.69 8.26
N LEU A 118 -28.12 -0.75 8.88
CA LEU A 118 -27.82 -0.01 10.11
C LEU A 118 -27.28 1.40 9.86
N VAL A 119 -26.83 1.72 8.64
CA VAL A 119 -26.34 3.07 8.30
C VAL A 119 -27.44 4.10 8.62
N GLY A 120 -27.05 5.19 9.27
CA GLY A 120 -27.99 6.20 9.79
C GLY A 120 -28.49 5.94 11.21
N GLY A 121 -28.26 4.75 11.76
CA GLY A 121 -28.56 4.40 13.14
C GLY A 121 -27.51 4.90 14.15
N ARG A 122 -27.53 4.31 15.36
CA ARG A 122 -26.59 4.65 16.44
C ARG A 122 -25.14 4.42 16.00
N SER A 123 -24.30 5.45 16.09
CA SER A 123 -22.92 5.45 15.57
C SER A 123 -22.06 4.28 16.06
N TRP A 124 -22.17 3.90 17.34
CA TRP A 124 -21.43 2.76 17.88
C TRP A 124 -21.89 1.41 17.31
N LYS A 125 -23.18 1.26 16.98
CA LYS A 125 -23.71 0.05 16.32
C LYS A 125 -23.20 -0.05 14.89
N VAL A 126 -23.21 1.07 14.15
CA VAL A 126 -22.65 1.14 12.80
C VAL A 126 -21.17 0.79 12.83
N ALA A 127 -20.40 1.35 13.77
CA ALA A 127 -18.98 1.06 13.91
C ALA A 127 -18.71 -0.42 14.27
N LEU A 128 -19.53 -1.02 15.15
CA LEU A 128 -19.44 -2.43 15.48
C LEU A 128 -19.73 -3.30 14.25
N GLN A 129 -20.82 -3.01 13.53
CA GLN A 129 -21.20 -3.78 12.35
C GLN A 129 -20.21 -3.62 11.19
N ALA A 130 -19.60 -2.44 11.03
CA ALA A 130 -18.53 -2.22 10.06
C ALA A 130 -17.32 -3.13 10.32
N ARG A 131 -16.97 -3.37 11.59
CA ARG A 131 -15.91 -4.33 11.96
C ARG A 131 -16.30 -5.77 11.64
N VAL A 132 -17.56 -6.14 11.81
CA VAL A 132 -18.07 -7.47 11.43
C VAL A 132 -17.99 -7.66 9.92
N ALA A 133 -18.51 -6.70 9.14
CA ALA A 133 -18.45 -6.71 7.68
C ALA A 133 -16.99 -6.77 7.18
N ARG A 134 -16.09 -5.98 7.77
CA ARG A 134 -14.66 -6.03 7.46
C ARG A 134 -14.05 -7.41 7.71
N ARG A 135 -14.34 -8.04 8.85
CA ARG A 135 -13.83 -9.38 9.17
C ARG A 135 -14.34 -10.43 8.17
N ALA A 136 -15.59 -10.30 7.72
CA ALA A 136 -16.16 -11.18 6.70
C ALA A 136 -15.50 -10.95 5.33
N LEU A 137 -15.24 -9.69 4.92
CA LEU A 137 -14.50 -9.42 3.68
C LEU A 137 -13.07 -9.97 3.70
N ARG A 138 -12.39 -9.92 4.86
CA ARG A 138 -11.05 -10.46 5.01
C ARG A 138 -10.95 -11.94 4.64
N THR A 139 -11.98 -12.73 4.92
CA THR A 139 -11.96 -14.18 4.63
C THR A 139 -12.01 -14.44 3.12
N LEU A 140 -12.43 -13.46 2.32
CA LEU A 140 -12.49 -13.59 0.86
C LEU A 140 -11.14 -13.46 0.18
N GLY A 141 -10.12 -12.92 0.85
CA GLY A 141 -8.75 -12.88 0.32
C GLY A 141 -8.52 -11.83 -0.77
N GLY A 142 -9.24 -10.70 -0.74
CA GLY A 142 -9.01 -9.59 -1.68
C GLY A 142 -9.72 -9.72 -3.01
N VAL A 143 -10.96 -10.20 -2.98
CA VAL A 143 -11.80 -10.30 -4.19
C VAL A 143 -12.16 -8.94 -4.75
N ASP A 144 -12.46 -8.92 -6.05
CA ASP A 144 -13.14 -7.80 -6.69
C ASP A 144 -14.66 -7.98 -6.54
N PRO A 145 -15.38 -7.12 -5.79
CA PRO A 145 -16.82 -7.23 -5.62
C PRO A 145 -17.60 -7.16 -6.95
N ALA A 146 -17.10 -6.46 -7.97
CA ALA A 146 -17.75 -6.37 -9.29
C ALA A 146 -17.69 -7.71 -10.07
N ARG A 147 -16.87 -8.66 -9.62
CA ARG A 147 -16.85 -10.04 -10.15
C ARG A 147 -17.78 -10.98 -9.41
N HIS A 148 -18.52 -10.48 -8.42
CA HIS A 148 -19.42 -11.26 -7.58
C HIS A 148 -20.80 -10.58 -7.56
N SER A 149 -21.73 -11.12 -8.37
CA SER A 149 -23.09 -10.57 -8.52
C SER A 149 -23.87 -10.43 -7.20
N ALA A 150 -23.56 -11.24 -6.19
CA ALA A 150 -24.17 -11.15 -4.86
C ALA A 150 -23.56 -10.04 -3.98
N LEU A 151 -22.27 -9.71 -4.15
CA LEU A 151 -21.56 -8.69 -3.36
C LEU A 151 -21.70 -7.29 -3.96
N GLU A 152 -21.67 -7.18 -5.29
CA GLU A 152 -21.66 -5.90 -6.00
C GLU A 152 -22.79 -4.94 -5.60
N PRO A 153 -24.07 -5.35 -5.51
CA PRO A 153 -25.16 -4.41 -5.26
C PRO A 153 -25.09 -3.80 -3.85
N VAL A 154 -24.86 -4.65 -2.84
CA VAL A 154 -24.77 -4.19 -1.44
C VAL A 154 -23.52 -3.35 -1.20
N PHE A 155 -22.40 -3.70 -1.83
CA PHE A 155 -21.18 -2.93 -1.74
C PHE A 155 -21.33 -1.55 -2.38
N THR A 156 -21.89 -1.48 -3.59
CA THR A 156 -22.15 -0.23 -4.31
C THR A 156 -23.10 0.69 -3.53
N SER A 157 -24.14 0.14 -2.89
CA SER A 157 -25.05 0.87 -2.00
C SER A 157 -24.30 1.49 -0.81
N LEU A 158 -23.47 0.71 -0.12
CA LEU A 158 -22.68 1.20 1.01
C LEU A 158 -21.71 2.32 0.61
N MET A 159 -21.05 2.20 -0.55
CA MET A 159 -20.14 3.22 -1.06
C MET A 159 -20.89 4.50 -1.46
N ALA A 160 -22.11 4.39 -2.00
CA ALA A 160 -22.96 5.56 -2.27
C ALA A 160 -23.30 6.34 -0.98
N LYS A 161 -23.55 5.64 0.12
CA LYS A 161 -23.87 6.24 1.43
C LYS A 161 -22.72 7.03 2.05
N VAL A 162 -21.49 6.93 1.55
CA VAL A 162 -20.36 7.75 2.02
C VAL A 162 -20.52 9.21 1.58
N VAL A 163 -21.03 9.41 0.38
CA VAL A 163 -21.21 10.71 -0.28
C VAL A 163 -22.67 11.14 -0.31
N ALA A 164 -23.52 10.52 0.52
CA ALA A 164 -24.92 10.90 0.61
C ALA A 164 -25.09 12.35 1.10
N PRO A 165 -26.10 13.08 0.60
CA PRO A 165 -26.42 14.44 1.01
C PRO A 165 -26.60 14.63 2.53
N ARG A 166 -26.59 15.89 2.95
CA ARG A 166 -26.88 16.25 4.34
C ARG A 166 -28.33 15.88 4.68
N GLY A 167 -28.53 15.20 5.81
CA GLY A 167 -29.84 14.72 6.25
C GLY A 167 -30.11 13.25 5.91
N GLU A 168 -29.35 12.67 4.98
CA GLU A 168 -29.47 11.25 4.65
C GLU A 168 -28.58 10.35 5.54
N PRO A 169 -28.92 9.05 5.67
CA PRO A 169 -28.06 8.05 6.29
C PRO A 169 -26.67 7.99 5.65
N ARG A 170 -25.61 8.19 6.45
CA ARG A 170 -24.23 8.21 5.96
C ARG A 170 -23.34 7.13 6.55
N LEU A 171 -22.58 6.47 5.69
CA LEU A 171 -21.47 5.60 6.11
C LEU A 171 -20.23 6.49 6.34
N PRO A 172 -19.60 6.45 7.51
CA PRO A 172 -18.37 7.21 7.74
C PRO A 172 -17.25 6.78 6.78
N LEU A 173 -16.51 7.74 6.21
CA LEU A 173 -15.43 7.47 5.25
C LEU A 173 -14.37 6.50 5.80
N TRP A 174 -13.95 6.65 7.05
CA TRP A 174 -13.01 5.71 7.69
C TRP A 174 -13.50 4.26 7.68
N ALA A 175 -14.82 4.03 7.81
CA ALA A 175 -15.41 2.70 7.79
C ALA A 175 -15.41 2.13 6.36
N ALA A 176 -15.70 2.98 5.37
CA ALA A 176 -15.59 2.60 3.97
C ALA A 176 -14.15 2.23 3.58
N MET A 177 -13.15 3.02 4.01
CA MET A 177 -11.74 2.72 3.78
C MET A 177 -11.29 1.41 4.43
N GLU A 178 -11.83 1.08 5.62
CA GLU A 178 -11.58 -0.21 6.27
C GLU A 178 -12.14 -1.41 5.47
N LEU A 179 -13.30 -1.27 4.83
CA LEU A 179 -13.88 -2.30 3.97
C LEU A 179 -13.08 -2.45 2.66
N LEU A 180 -12.77 -1.32 2.02
CA LEU A 180 -11.96 -1.26 0.80
C LEU A 180 -10.57 -1.89 1.00
N SER A 181 -9.98 -1.72 2.19
CA SER A 181 -8.68 -2.30 2.55
C SER A 181 -8.68 -3.83 2.65
N GLU A 182 -9.82 -4.52 2.53
CA GLU A 182 -9.90 -5.99 2.48
C GLU A 182 -10.20 -6.51 1.06
N LEU A 183 -10.37 -5.62 0.08
CA LEU A 183 -10.76 -5.93 -1.31
C LEU A 183 -9.61 -5.68 -2.29
N ASP A 184 -9.80 -6.09 -3.54
CA ASP A 184 -8.92 -5.73 -4.65
C ASP A 184 -8.87 -4.20 -4.85
N SER A 185 -7.72 -3.65 -5.25
CA SER A 185 -7.55 -2.20 -5.42
C SER A 185 -8.41 -1.62 -6.55
N SER A 186 -8.87 -2.44 -7.50
CA SER A 186 -9.87 -2.00 -8.50
C SER A 186 -11.19 -1.58 -7.87
N ALA A 187 -11.56 -2.15 -6.72
CA ALA A 187 -12.78 -1.76 -5.99
C ALA A 187 -12.67 -0.31 -5.51
N PHE A 188 -11.49 0.05 -5.01
CA PHE A 188 -11.19 1.42 -4.61
C PHE A 188 -11.28 2.40 -5.77
N LEU A 189 -10.68 2.08 -6.93
CA LEU A 189 -10.76 2.96 -8.10
C LEU A 189 -12.19 3.16 -8.57
N ARG A 190 -13.01 2.11 -8.65
CA ARG A 190 -14.43 2.23 -9.02
C ARG A 190 -15.21 3.07 -8.00
N THR A 191 -14.93 2.90 -6.72
CA THR A 191 -15.53 3.71 -5.66
C THR A 191 -15.12 5.19 -5.78
N LEU A 192 -13.86 5.50 -6.12
CA LEU A 192 -13.45 6.88 -6.37
C LEU A 192 -14.20 7.49 -7.56
N GLU A 193 -14.38 6.74 -8.65
CA GLU A 193 -15.18 7.20 -9.80
C GLU A 193 -16.65 7.41 -9.44
N GLN A 194 -17.22 6.58 -8.55
CA GLN A 194 -18.56 6.78 -8.00
C GLN A 194 -18.62 8.08 -7.17
N TRP A 195 -17.66 8.30 -6.28
CA TRP A 195 -17.62 9.50 -5.42
C TRP A 195 -17.37 10.79 -6.19
N LYS A 196 -16.59 10.75 -7.29
CA LYS A 196 -16.41 11.91 -8.19
C LYS A 196 -17.72 12.38 -8.83
N ARG A 197 -18.65 11.46 -9.07
CA ARG A 197 -19.97 11.75 -9.67
C ARG A 197 -21.02 12.19 -8.65
N ALA A 198 -20.67 12.21 -7.36
CA ALA A 198 -21.61 12.57 -6.30
C ALA A 198 -22.00 14.06 -6.34
N PRO A 199 -23.22 14.41 -5.89
CA PRO A 199 -23.65 15.80 -5.82
C PRO A 199 -22.74 16.62 -4.90
N ALA A 200 -22.52 17.89 -5.28
CA ALA A 200 -21.75 18.82 -4.48
C ALA A 200 -22.43 19.09 -3.11
N GLY A 201 -21.62 19.35 -2.09
CA GLY A 201 -22.10 19.64 -0.73
C GLY A 201 -22.22 18.42 0.18
N ALA A 202 -21.81 17.23 -0.27
CA ALA A 202 -21.69 16.06 0.60
C ALA A 202 -20.61 16.32 1.69
N PRO A 203 -20.85 16.00 2.97
CA PRO A 203 -19.88 16.28 4.04
C PRO A 203 -18.51 15.63 3.85
N ALA A 204 -18.44 14.53 3.10
CA ALA A 204 -17.19 13.82 2.80
C ALA A 204 -16.50 14.30 1.51
N GLN A 205 -17.09 15.24 0.76
CA GLN A 205 -16.64 15.62 -0.60
C GLN A 205 -15.18 16.06 -0.66
N ALA A 206 -14.71 16.85 0.32
CA ALA A 206 -13.33 17.30 0.37
C ALA A 206 -12.35 16.12 0.52
N ALA A 207 -12.63 15.21 1.44
CA ALA A 207 -11.81 14.03 1.70
C ALA A 207 -11.85 13.04 0.52
N THR A 208 -13.02 12.73 -0.04
CA THR A 208 -13.11 11.86 -1.23
C THR A 208 -12.45 12.49 -2.45
N GLY A 209 -12.50 13.81 -2.58
CA GLY A 209 -11.79 14.56 -3.61
C GLY A 209 -10.27 14.50 -3.45
N LEU A 210 -9.75 14.57 -2.22
CA LEU A 210 -8.32 14.37 -1.97
C LEU A 210 -7.89 12.95 -2.36
N LEU A 211 -8.64 11.93 -1.93
CA LEU A 211 -8.35 10.52 -2.27
C LEU A 211 -8.32 10.30 -3.78
N ALA A 212 -9.27 10.91 -4.50
CA ALA A 212 -9.34 10.86 -5.96
C ALA A 212 -8.10 11.48 -6.63
N ARG A 213 -7.74 12.72 -6.26
CA ARG A 213 -6.56 13.42 -6.81
C ARG A 213 -5.27 12.69 -6.47
N GLN A 214 -5.16 12.15 -5.26
CA GLN A 214 -4.02 11.34 -4.83
C GLN A 214 -3.89 10.08 -5.70
N ALA A 215 -4.99 9.36 -5.94
CA ALA A 215 -4.97 8.15 -6.74
C ALA A 215 -4.55 8.44 -8.20
N GLU A 216 -5.03 9.54 -8.77
CA GLU A 216 -4.62 10.01 -10.10
C GLU A 216 -3.13 10.39 -10.14
N ALA A 217 -2.66 11.14 -9.14
CA ALA A 217 -1.26 11.59 -9.07
C ALA A 217 -0.28 10.43 -8.87
N LEU A 218 -0.67 9.40 -8.11
CA LEU A 218 0.14 8.21 -7.93
C LEU A 218 0.06 7.30 -9.16
N GLY A 219 -1.12 7.10 -9.76
CA GLY A 219 -1.28 6.17 -10.89
C GLY A 219 -0.95 4.71 -10.55
N GLU A 220 -0.81 4.38 -9.27
CA GLU A 220 -0.56 3.02 -8.76
C GLU A 220 -1.67 2.69 -7.76
N PRO A 221 -2.62 1.80 -8.12
CA PRO A 221 -3.86 1.59 -7.37
C PRO A 221 -3.64 1.10 -5.94
N GLU A 222 -2.62 0.26 -5.70
CA GLU A 222 -2.40 -0.34 -4.38
C GLU A 222 -1.76 0.66 -3.40
N LEU A 223 -0.79 1.45 -3.85
CA LEU A 223 -0.21 2.60 -3.13
C LEU A 223 -1.30 3.63 -2.84
N ALA A 224 -2.14 3.96 -3.81
CA ALA A 224 -3.23 4.91 -3.64
C ALA A 224 -4.22 4.45 -2.55
N LEU A 225 -4.64 3.19 -2.59
CA LEU A 225 -5.53 2.62 -1.57
C LEU A 225 -4.88 2.64 -0.17
N ARG A 226 -3.63 2.20 -0.06
CA ARG A 226 -2.93 2.15 1.25
C ARG A 226 -2.69 3.54 1.82
N MET A 227 -2.30 4.49 0.99
CA MET A 227 -2.13 5.88 1.41
C MET A 227 -3.47 6.50 1.81
N GLY A 228 -4.53 6.27 1.04
CA GLY A 228 -5.87 6.73 1.40
C GLY A 228 -6.33 6.16 2.74
N ALA A 229 -6.12 4.86 2.97
CA ALA A 229 -6.46 4.23 4.24
C ALA A 229 -5.65 4.80 5.42
N LEU A 230 -4.37 5.12 5.20
CA LEU A 230 -3.49 5.74 6.19
C LEU A 230 -3.92 7.18 6.53
N LEU A 231 -4.33 7.95 5.52
CA LEU A 231 -4.80 9.33 5.68
C LEU A 231 -6.16 9.40 6.37
N GLU A 232 -7.05 8.43 6.16
CA GLU A 232 -8.40 8.40 6.73
C GLU A 232 -8.52 7.60 8.04
N GLU A 233 -7.42 7.04 8.53
CA GLU A 233 -7.45 6.20 9.71
C GLU A 233 -7.78 6.99 10.97
N ARG A 234 -8.85 6.59 11.68
CA ARG A 234 -9.13 7.15 13.00
C ARG A 234 -8.12 6.65 14.05
N PRO A 235 -7.64 7.52 14.96
CA PRO A 235 -6.85 7.09 16.10
C PRO A 235 -7.62 6.00 16.86
N ARG A 236 -7.08 4.78 16.86
CA ARG A 236 -7.49 3.74 17.80
C ARG A 236 -6.73 3.99 19.10
N ALA A 237 -7.20 3.44 20.22
CA ALA A 237 -6.59 3.65 21.54
C ALA A 237 -5.08 3.30 21.63
N HIS A 238 -4.51 2.62 20.63
CA HIS A 238 -3.08 2.34 20.50
C HIS A 238 -2.54 2.95 19.19
N GLY A 239 -1.76 4.02 19.31
CA GLY A 239 -1.19 4.79 18.18
C GLY A 239 -0.07 4.09 17.41
N GLU A 240 0.46 2.98 17.92
CA GLU A 240 1.63 2.28 17.35
C GLU A 240 1.38 1.71 15.94
N GLY A 241 0.13 1.34 15.63
CA GLY A 241 -0.20 0.73 14.34
C GLY A 241 -0.06 1.68 13.15
N TRP A 242 -0.27 3.00 13.35
CA TRP A 242 -0.19 3.98 12.26
C TRP A 242 1.25 4.22 11.83
N GLU A 243 2.14 4.46 12.79
CA GLU A 243 3.58 4.63 12.58
C GLU A 243 4.18 3.41 11.88
N GLN A 244 3.83 2.20 12.34
CA GLN A 244 4.31 0.97 11.73
C GLN A 244 3.85 0.83 10.26
N ARG A 245 2.58 1.14 9.96
CA ARG A 245 2.07 1.12 8.58
C ARG A 245 2.72 2.20 7.71
N TRP A 246 2.94 3.39 8.25
CA TRP A 246 3.63 4.46 7.54
C TRP A 246 5.08 4.07 7.24
N SER A 247 5.83 3.61 8.24
CA SER A 247 7.21 3.16 8.08
C SER A 247 7.34 2.03 7.04
N ALA A 248 6.40 1.08 7.03
CA ALA A 248 6.37 0.03 6.03
C ALA A 248 6.02 0.53 4.61
N LEU A 249 5.17 1.55 4.48
CA LEU A 249 4.68 2.03 3.18
C LEU A 249 5.60 3.09 2.55
N ARG A 250 6.23 3.93 3.38
CA ARG A 250 7.03 5.08 2.97
C ARG A 250 8.11 4.75 1.94
N PRO A 251 8.93 3.68 2.08
CA PRO A 251 9.97 3.39 1.09
C PRO A 251 9.41 3.09 -0.30
N HIS A 252 8.25 2.42 -0.38
CA HIS A 252 7.60 2.11 -1.65
C HIS A 252 7.02 3.37 -2.30
N LEU A 253 6.40 4.25 -1.49
CA LEU A 253 5.91 5.54 -1.97
C LEU A 253 7.06 6.42 -2.48
N GLU A 254 8.14 6.56 -1.71
CA GLU A 254 9.32 7.33 -2.09
C GLU A 254 9.93 6.80 -3.40
N GLY A 255 10.13 5.47 -3.51
CA GLY A 255 10.64 4.85 -4.73
C GLY A 255 9.73 5.07 -5.95
N HIS A 256 8.41 4.99 -5.75
CA HIS A 256 7.43 5.26 -6.81
C HIS A 256 7.44 6.72 -7.26
N LEU A 257 7.49 7.66 -6.32
CA LEU A 257 7.55 9.09 -6.62
C LEU A 257 8.83 9.46 -7.37
N VAL A 258 9.99 8.94 -6.94
CA VAL A 258 11.28 9.17 -7.61
C VAL A 258 11.26 8.63 -9.03
N ALA A 259 10.71 7.42 -9.24
CA ALA A 259 10.55 6.85 -10.58
C ALA A 259 9.64 7.69 -11.48
N GLY A 260 8.67 8.41 -10.89
CA GLY A 260 7.80 9.37 -11.57
C GLY A 260 8.36 10.80 -11.67
N GLY A 261 9.62 11.04 -11.30
CA GLY A 261 10.24 12.37 -11.36
C GLY A 261 9.79 13.34 -10.26
N SER A 262 9.25 12.82 -9.16
CA SER A 262 8.77 13.58 -8.00
C SER A 262 9.54 13.19 -6.73
N SER A 263 9.14 13.76 -5.59
CA SER A 263 9.70 13.44 -4.28
C SER A 263 8.61 13.44 -3.22
N LEU A 264 8.83 12.73 -2.11
CA LEU A 264 7.87 12.73 -0.99
C LEU A 264 7.55 14.15 -0.50
N PRO A 265 8.52 15.06 -0.26
CA PRO A 265 8.19 16.43 0.13
C PRO A 265 7.39 17.20 -0.92
N ALA A 266 7.68 17.04 -2.21
CA ALA A 266 6.93 17.70 -3.28
C ALA A 266 5.49 17.18 -3.36
N TRP A 267 5.32 15.87 -3.24
CA TRP A 267 4.01 15.24 -3.21
C TRP A 267 3.20 15.64 -1.98
N LEU A 268 3.79 15.62 -0.77
CA LEU A 268 3.09 16.06 0.44
C LEU A 268 2.62 17.52 0.35
N ARG A 269 3.40 18.42 -0.24
CA ARG A 269 3.00 19.82 -0.50
C ARG A 269 1.84 19.95 -1.49
N SER A 270 1.65 18.97 -2.37
CA SER A 270 0.52 18.94 -3.32
C SER A 270 -0.80 18.49 -2.67
N LEU A 271 -0.74 17.91 -1.46
CA LEU A 271 -1.93 17.47 -0.74
C LEU A 271 -2.55 18.65 0.00
N ASP A 272 -3.81 18.95 -0.33
CA ASP A 272 -4.61 19.95 0.36
C ASP A 272 -5.56 19.27 1.35
N ALA A 273 -5.46 19.65 2.62
CA ALA A 273 -6.33 19.16 3.69
C ALA A 273 -7.77 19.72 3.62
N GLY A 274 -8.03 20.72 2.78
CA GLY A 274 -9.37 21.27 2.56
C GLY A 274 -10.03 21.81 3.84
N GLY A 275 -9.23 22.22 4.83
CA GLY A 275 -9.69 22.70 6.13
C GLY A 275 -9.98 21.61 7.17
N ASP A 276 -9.72 20.31 6.89
CA ASP A 276 -9.81 19.25 7.91
C ASP A 276 -8.58 19.29 8.83
N PRO A 277 -8.73 19.66 10.13
CA PRO A 277 -7.61 19.81 11.04
C PRO A 277 -6.91 18.46 11.35
N ARG A 278 -7.64 17.34 11.30
CA ARG A 278 -7.08 16.02 11.57
C ARG A 278 -6.26 15.52 10.39
N LEU A 279 -6.76 15.78 9.19
CA LEU A 279 -6.01 15.49 7.97
C LEU A 279 -4.74 16.35 7.90
N ALA A 280 -4.82 17.64 8.23
CA ALA A 280 -3.64 18.52 8.31
C ALA A 280 -2.61 17.99 9.33
N GLU A 281 -3.06 17.55 10.51
CA GLU A 281 -2.19 16.91 11.51
C GLU A 281 -1.50 15.67 10.94
N ARG A 282 -2.23 14.77 10.26
CA ARG A 282 -1.63 13.58 9.63
C ARG A 282 -0.64 13.93 8.53
N LEU A 283 -0.95 14.90 7.67
CA LEU A 283 -0.03 15.36 6.63
C LEU A 283 1.27 15.89 7.24
N SER A 284 1.20 16.60 8.37
CA SER A 284 2.41 17.04 9.08
C SER A 284 3.24 15.87 9.61
N ARG A 285 2.59 14.83 10.17
CA ARG A 285 3.25 13.60 10.63
C ARG A 285 3.93 12.81 9.51
N LEU A 286 3.38 12.82 8.29
CA LEU A 286 4.02 12.17 7.13
C LEU A 286 5.31 12.88 6.70
N GLY A 287 5.45 14.17 6.99
CA GLY A 287 6.61 14.99 6.62
C GLY A 287 7.75 14.96 7.65
N GLY A 288 7.47 14.54 8.89
CA GLY A 288 8.47 14.34 9.96
C GLY A 288 9.32 13.08 9.75
#